data_AF-A0A1F9R6X2-F1
#
_entry.id   AF-A0A1F9R6X2-F1
#
_cell.length_a   1.000
_cell.length_b   1.000
_cell.length_c   1.000
_cell.angle_alpha   90.00
_cell.angle_beta   90.00
_cell.angle_gamma   90.00
#
_symmetry.space_group_name_H-M   'P 1'
#
loop_
_entity.id
_entity.type
_entity.pdbx_description
1 polymer ?
#
loop_
_entity_poly.entity_id
_entity_poly.type
_entity_poly.pdbx_seq_one_letter_code
_entity_poly.pdbx_strand_id
1 'polypeptide(L)'
;METIKIRGLARLTSAIFVGWGGLLSFKGLWDLFYGEPEANLYAPAKWAFITQEQWLRYAGFELVYGAACLGLAWYCRRWAQRLPETVERPLREPEFSLFD
;
A
#
# COMPACT_ATOMS: atom_id res chain seq x y z
N MET A 1 -32.40 8.26 -8.95
CA MET A 1 -31.18 7.63 -9.50
C MET A 1 -30.00 8.34 -8.87
N GLU A 2 -28.95 7.60 -8.49
CA GLU A 2 -27.71 8.19 -7.97
C GLU A 2 -26.56 7.97 -8.95
N THR A 3 -25.64 8.95 -9.01
CA THR A 3 -24.48 8.94 -9.91
C THR A 3 -23.22 8.62 -9.13
N ILE A 4 -22.58 7.49 -9.42
CA ILE A 4 -21.36 7.05 -8.72
C ILE A 4 -20.14 7.25 -9.61
N LYS A 5 -19.11 7.93 -9.09
CA LYS A 5 -17.81 8.08 -9.76
C LYS A 5 -16.92 6.85 -9.57
N ILE A 6 -17.03 5.87 -10.47
CA ILE A 6 -16.28 4.61 -10.35
C ILE A 6 -14.81 4.76 -10.76
N ARG A 7 -14.54 5.56 -11.81
CA ARG A 7 -13.16 5.80 -12.25
C ARG A 7 -12.33 6.55 -11.20
N GLY A 8 -12.96 7.48 -10.48
CA GLY A 8 -12.32 8.23 -9.40
C GLY A 8 -11.80 7.31 -8.29
N LEU A 9 -12.58 6.29 -7.92
CA LEU A 9 -12.18 5.30 -6.92
C LEU A 9 -10.90 4.56 -7.34
N ALA A 10 -10.88 4.01 -8.56
CA ALA A 10 -9.71 3.28 -9.05
C ALA A 10 -8.45 4.17 -9.14
N ARG A 11 -8.60 5.45 -9.49
CA ARG A 11 -7.49 6.43 -9.50
C ARG A 11 -6.97 6.72 -8.08
N LEU A 12 -7.88 6.93 -7.13
CA LEU A 12 -7.51 7.20 -5.74
C LEU A 12 -6.80 6.00 -5.11
N THR A 13 -7.37 4.79 -5.27
CA THR A 13 -6.74 3.55 -4.81
C THR A 13 -5.35 3.36 -5.42
N SER A 14 -5.21 3.63 -6.72
CA SER A 14 -3.89 3.60 -7.39
C SER A 14 -2.91 4.59 -6.76
N ALA A 15 -3.32 5.83 -6.50
CA ALA A 15 -2.46 6.84 -5.89
C ALA A 15 -1.98 6.44 -4.49
N ILE A 16 -2.87 5.86 -3.66
CA ILE A 16 -2.52 5.33 -2.33
C ILE A 16 -1.48 4.23 -2.45
N PHE A 17 -1.70 3.26 -3.36
CA PHE A 17 -0.75 2.17 -3.55
C PHE A 17 0.58 2.61 -4.16
N VAL A 18 0.60 3.61 -5.04
CA VAL A 18 1.86 4.20 -5.54
C VAL A 18 2.63 4.85 -4.39
N GLY A 19 1.97 5.68 -3.59
CA GLY A 19 2.61 6.39 -2.48
C GLY A 19 3.17 5.41 -1.45
N TRP A 20 2.33 4.51 -0.96
CA TRP A 20 2.71 3.53 0.07
C TRP A 20 3.71 2.49 -0.45
N GLY A 21 3.44 1.92 -1.63
CA GLY A 21 4.31 0.95 -2.26
C GLY A 21 5.67 1.54 -2.63
N GLY A 22 5.72 2.78 -3.08
CA GLY A 22 6.95 3.50 -3.37
C GLY A 22 7.79 3.73 -2.12
N LEU A 23 7.16 4.21 -1.03
CA LEU A 23 7.82 4.42 0.26
C LEU A 23 8.47 3.12 0.77
N LEU A 24 7.71 2.03 0.83
CA LEU A 24 8.20 0.75 1.36
C LEU A 24 9.20 0.07 0.44
N SER A 25 9.03 0.16 -0.87
CA SER A 25 10.04 -0.37 -1.81
C SER A 25 11.37 0.38 -1.66
N PHE A 26 11.31 1.71 -1.54
CA PHE A 26 12.50 2.52 -1.33
C PHE A 26 13.16 2.23 0.03
N LYS A 27 12.37 2.16 1.10
CA LYS A 27 12.85 1.82 2.44
C LYS A 27 13.47 0.42 2.49
N GLY A 28 12.80 -0.58 1.93
CA GLY A 28 13.31 -1.95 1.87
C GLY A 28 14.60 -2.07 1.07
N LEU A 29 14.72 -1.35 -0.07
CA LEU A 29 15.99 -1.26 -0.80
C LEU A 29 17.08 -0.61 0.05
N TRP A 30 16.78 0.50 0.71
CA TRP A 30 17.73 1.16 1.60
C TRP A 30 18.20 0.22 2.71
N ASP A 31 17.30 -0.49 3.36
CA ASP A 31 17.60 -1.42 4.45
C ASP A 31 18.39 -2.66 4.02
N LEU A 32 18.19 -3.12 2.78
CA LEU A 32 18.97 -4.22 2.21
C LEU A 32 20.44 -3.86 1.96
N PHE A 33 20.73 -2.61 1.59
CA PHE A 33 22.08 -2.19 1.16
C PHE A 33 22.85 -1.36 2.20
N TYR A 34 22.15 -0.51 2.95
CA TYR A 34 22.77 0.52 3.78
C TYR A 34 22.14 0.65 5.17
N GLY A 35 20.87 0.30 5.32
CA GLY A 35 20.13 0.52 6.56
C GLY A 35 20.48 -0.47 7.66
N GLU A 36 20.21 -0.03 8.89
CA GLU A 36 20.40 -0.80 10.10
C GLU A 36 19.21 -0.57 11.04
N PRO A 37 18.86 -1.56 11.88
CA PRO A 37 17.80 -1.39 12.85
C PRO A 37 18.17 -0.33 13.87
N GLU A 38 17.20 0.51 14.25
CA GLU A 38 17.37 1.51 15.32
C GLU A 38 17.79 0.86 16.65
N ALA A 39 17.46 -0.42 16.85
CA ALA A 39 17.92 -1.22 17.98
C ALA A 39 19.45 -1.22 18.14
N ASN A 40 20.22 -1.04 17.05
CA ASN A 40 21.68 -0.93 17.12
C ASN A 40 22.14 0.31 17.90
N LEU A 41 21.35 1.39 17.98
CA LEU A 41 21.68 2.60 18.74
C LEU A 41 21.67 2.35 20.26
N TYR A 42 20.90 1.35 20.70
CA TYR A 42 20.70 1.03 22.11
C TYR A 42 21.36 -0.31 22.49
N ALA A 43 21.96 -1.00 21.52
CA ALA A 43 22.55 -2.30 21.73
C ALA A 43 23.98 -2.19 22.29
N PRO A 44 24.38 -3.09 23.23
CA PRO A 44 25.76 -3.13 23.74
C PRO A 44 26.77 -3.51 22.66
N ALA A 45 26.32 -4.19 21.60
CA ALA A 45 27.08 -4.45 20.40
C ALA A 45 26.13 -4.46 19.18
N LYS A 46 26.67 -4.15 18.01
CA LYS A 46 25.92 -4.19 16.75
C LYS A 46 25.30 -5.58 16.55
N TRP A 47 24.02 -5.62 16.16
CA TRP A 47 23.27 -6.85 15.93
C TRP A 47 23.01 -7.74 17.17
N ALA A 48 23.16 -7.21 18.39
CA ALA A 48 22.91 -7.99 19.60
C ALA A 48 21.42 -8.30 19.85
N PHE A 49 20.51 -7.40 19.44
CA PHE A 49 19.06 -7.59 19.62
C PHE A 49 18.37 -8.14 18.37
N ILE A 50 18.67 -7.56 17.21
CA ILE A 50 18.15 -7.99 15.91
C ILE A 50 19.35 -8.49 15.13
N THR A 51 19.33 -9.74 14.68
CA THR A 51 20.43 -10.27 13.89
C THR A 51 20.39 -9.70 12.47
N GLN A 52 21.54 -9.69 11.79
CA GLN A 52 21.61 -9.26 10.39
C GLN A 52 20.67 -10.08 9.49
N GLU A 53 20.54 -11.38 9.74
CA GLU A 53 19.63 -12.26 8.98
C GLU A 53 18.15 -11.86 9.19
N GLN A 54 17.76 -11.54 10.43
CA GLN A 54 16.41 -11.05 10.73
C GLN A 54 16.14 -9.71 10.04
N TRP A 55 17.12 -8.81 10.06
CA TRP A 55 17.03 -7.52 9.38
C TRP A 55 16.87 -7.67 7.87
N LEU A 56 17.70 -8.51 7.22
CA LEU A 56 17.60 -8.75 5.78
C LEU A 56 16.28 -9.42 5.38
N ARG A 57 15.73 -10.32 6.22
CA ARG A 57 14.39 -10.88 6.01
C ARG A 57 13.31 -9.81 6.08
N TYR A 58 13.39 -8.91 7.05
CA TYR A 58 12.45 -7.81 7.20
C TYR A 58 12.53 -6.83 6.02
N ALA A 59 13.73 -6.39 5.65
CA ALA A 59 13.96 -5.51 4.52
C ALA A 59 13.48 -6.14 3.19
N GLY A 60 13.72 -7.45 3.01
CA GLY A 60 13.19 -8.22 1.89
C GLY A 60 11.66 -8.28 1.87
N PHE A 61 11.02 -8.46 3.03
CA PHE A 61 9.57 -8.39 3.15
C PHE A 61 9.03 -7.00 2.76
N GLU A 62 9.61 -5.92 3.27
CA GLU A 62 9.19 -4.55 2.94
C GLU A 62 9.29 -4.28 1.43
N LEU A 63 10.38 -4.73 0.80
CA LEU A 63 10.57 -4.60 -0.63
C LEU A 63 9.52 -5.37 -1.44
N VAL A 64 9.27 -6.65 -1.10
CA VAL A 64 8.28 -7.47 -1.80
C VAL A 64 6.87 -6.93 -1.61
N TYR A 65 6.53 -6.51 -0.39
CA TYR A 65 5.25 -5.90 -0.09
C TYR A 65 5.07 -4.58 -0.85
N GLY A 66 6.08 -3.71 -0.84
CA GLY A 66 6.08 -2.47 -1.61
C GLY A 66 5.90 -2.70 -3.10
N ALA A 67 6.62 -3.68 -3.66
CA ALA A 67 6.50 -4.07 -5.06
C ALA A 67 5.11 -4.62 -5.40
N ALA A 68 4.51 -5.41 -4.50
CA ALA A 68 3.13 -5.89 -4.66
C ALA A 68 2.13 -4.72 -4.66
N CYS A 69 2.28 -3.74 -3.77
CA CYS A 69 1.48 -2.52 -3.80
C CYS A 69 1.64 -1.76 -5.12
N LEU A 70 2.87 -1.60 -5.63
CA LEU A 70 3.10 -0.96 -6.92
C LEU A 70 2.45 -1.74 -8.09
N GLY A 71 2.47 -3.07 -8.02
CA GLY A 71 1.76 -3.95 -8.96
C GLY A 71 0.25 -3.72 -8.95
N LEU A 72 -0.36 -3.64 -7.76
CA LEU A 72 -1.77 -3.30 -7.59
C LEU A 72 -2.08 -1.87 -8.08
N ALA A 73 -1.18 -0.92 -7.82
CA ALA A 73 -1.33 0.45 -8.30
C ALA A 73 -1.37 0.50 -9.82
N TRP A 74 -0.45 -0.21 -10.49
CA TRP A 74 -0.41 -0.35 -11.94
C TRP A 74 -1.69 -1.00 -12.48
N TYR A 75 -2.13 -2.08 -11.84
CA TYR A 75 -3.38 -2.76 -12.19
C TYR A 75 -4.58 -1.82 -12.09
N CYS A 76 -4.76 -1.11 -10.97
CA CYS A 76 -5.83 -0.13 -10.77
C CYS A 76 -5.78 0.98 -11.82
N ARG A 77 -4.59 1.48 -12.17
CA ARG A 77 -4.42 2.52 -13.19
C ARG A 77 -4.82 2.02 -14.58
N ARG A 78 -4.43 0.79 -14.94
CA ARG A 78 -4.85 0.16 -16.20
C ARG A 78 -6.35 -0.12 -16.24
N TRP A 79 -6.92 -0.53 -15.11
CA TRP A 79 -8.35 -0.79 -15.01
C TRP A 79 -9.18 0.49 -15.07
N ALA A 80 -8.71 1.58 -14.45
CA ALA A 80 -9.36 2.89 -14.49
C ALA A 80 -9.56 3.41 -15.93
N GLN A 81 -8.69 3.06 -16.87
CA GLN A 81 -8.82 3.43 -18.29
C GLN A 81 -10.00 2.73 -18.97
N ARG A 82 -10.44 1.58 -18.47
CA ARG A 82 -11.57 0.81 -19.01
C ARG A 82 -12.90 1.16 -18.36
N LEU A 83 -12.88 1.78 -17.18
CA LEU A 83 -14.09 2.12 -16.43
C LEU A 83 -14.75 3.40 -16.97
N PRO A 84 -16.09 3.48 -17.00
CA PRO A 84 -16.78 4.74 -17.23
C PRO A 84 -16.53 5.72 -16.07
N GLU A 85 -16.60 7.03 -16.35
CA GLU A 85 -16.40 8.06 -15.33
C GLU A 85 -17.48 7.96 -14.24
N THR A 86 -18.73 7.75 -14.67
CA THR A 86 -19.91 7.66 -13.82
C THR A 86 -20.79 6.47 -14.22
N VAL A 87 -21.51 5.92 -13.25
CA VAL A 87 -22.60 4.96 -13.47
C VAL A 87 -23.83 5.44 -12.71
N GLU A 88 -24.98 5.38 -13.36
CA GLU A 88 -26.28 5.62 -12.75
C GLU A 88 -26.80 4.30 -12.16
N ARG A 89 -27.20 4.31 -10.89
CA ARG A 89 -27.92 3.19 -10.29
C ARG A 89 -29.23 3.67 -9.65
N PRO A 90 -30.25 2.81 -9.58
CA PRO A 90 -31.44 3.10 -8.77
C PRO A 90 -31.01 3.38 -7.33
N LEU A 91 -31.69 4.34 -6.69
CA LEU A 91 -31.43 4.70 -5.30
C LEU A 91 -31.68 3.44 -4.46
N ARG A 92 -30.66 2.92 -3.77
CA ARG A 92 -30.86 1.82 -2.82
C ARG A 92 -31.34 2.45 -1.52
N GLU A 93 -32.55 2.11 -1.08
CA GLU A 93 -32.99 2.49 0.27
C GLU A 93 -32.05 1.84 1.31
N PRO A 94 -31.66 2.58 2.36
CA PRO A 94 -30.77 2.04 3.38
C PRO A 94 -31.42 0.83 4.06
N GLU A 95 -30.74 -0.32 4.04
CA GLU A 95 -31.20 -1.56 4.71
C GLU A 95 -31.28 -1.42 6.24
N PHE A 96 -30.72 -0.34 6.80
CA PHE A 96 -30.76 -0.05 8.23
C PHE A 96 -31.11 1.43 8.48
N SER A 97 -32.23 1.63 9.16
CA SER A 97 -32.50 2.82 9.97
C SER A 97 -31.66 2.72 11.24
N LEU A 98 -30.76 3.68 11.49
CA LEU A 98 -29.98 3.74 12.73
C LEU A 98 -30.84 4.07 13.97
N PHE A 99 -32.16 4.21 13.79
CA PHE A 99 -33.10 4.72 14.81
C PHE A 99 -34.43 3.95 14.89
N ASP A 100 -34.47 2.69 14.44
CA ASP A 100 -35.61 1.79 14.71
C ASP A 100 -35.34 0.89 15.93
#